data_AF-A0A950AJ00-F1
#
_entry.id   AF-A0A950AJ00-F1
#
_cell.length_a   1.000
_cell.length_b   1.000
_cell.length_c   1.000
_cell.angle_alpha   90.00
_cell.angle_beta   90.00
_cell.angle_gamma   90.00
#
_symmetry.space_group_name_H-M   'P 1'
#
loop_
_entity.id
_entity.type
_entity.pdbx_description
1 polymer ?
#
loop_
_entity_poly.entity_id
_entity_poly.type
_entity_poly.pdbx_seq_one_letter_code
_entity_poly.pdbx_strand_id
1 'polypeptide(L)' 'MDIIESVIYRRAYGLASDLAEARSHRLAGRLHDAPGAGGEAAEVLAEVRRRLAVGPEHDELVAEAVEDALEGRRPRW' A
#
# COMPACT_ATOMS: atom_id res chain seq x y z
N MET A 1 -18.35 -0.93 2.39
CA MET A 1 -17.34 0.12 2.26
C MET A 1 -18.04 1.38 1.78
N ASP A 2 -17.96 2.46 2.55
CA ASP A 2 -18.47 3.76 2.12
C ASP A 2 -17.55 4.42 1.08
N ILE A 3 -17.91 5.62 0.59
CA ILE A 3 -17.12 6.33 -0.44
C ILE A 3 -15.71 6.67 0.07
N ILE A 4 -15.58 7.10 1.32
CA ILE A 4 -14.31 7.51 1.91
C ILE A 4 -13.41 6.29 2.07
N GLU A 5 -13.94 5.23 2.68
CA GLU A 5 -13.24 3.96 2.84
C GLU A 5 -12.82 3.39 1.48
N SER A 6 -13.68 3.49 0.46
CA SER A 6 -13.34 3.00 -0.89
C SER A 6 -12.18 3.75 -1.52
N VAL A 7 -12.11 5.07 -1.31
CA VAL A 7 -10.98 5.90 -1.78
C VAL A 7 -9.69 5.56 -1.02
N ILE A 8 -9.78 5.36 0.31
CA ILE A 8 -8.63 5.01 1.14
C ILE A 8 -8.09 3.64 0.73
N TYR A 9 -8.95 2.62 0.66
CA TYR A 9 -8.59 1.27 0.26
C TYR A 9 -7.91 1.27 -1.11
N ARG A 10 -8.51 1.93 -2.12
CA ARG A 10 -7.95 1.99 -3.48
C ARG A 10 -6.57 2.64 -3.51
N ARG A 11 -6.38 3.73 -2.74
CA ARG A 11 -5.07 4.41 -2.64
C ARG A 11 -4.03 3.55 -1.92
N ALA A 12 -4.41 2.89 -0.84
CA ALA A 12 -3.52 2.01 -0.07
C ALA A 12 -3.09 0.81 -0.93
N TYR A 13 -4.04 0.14 -1.59
CA TYR A 13 -3.78 -0.98 -2.48
C TYR A 13 -2.82 -0.58 -3.61
N GLY A 14 -3.09 0.53 -4.31
CA GLY A 14 -2.25 0.99 -5.42
C GLY A 14 -0.83 1.30 -4.97
N LEU A 15 -0.68 2.02 -3.86
CA LEU A 15 0.64 2.34 -3.32
C LEU A 15 1.41 1.09 -2.85
N ALA A 16 0.72 0.12 -2.25
CA ALA A 16 1.32 -1.15 -1.84
C ALA A 16 1.79 -1.97 -3.06
N SER A 17 0.98 -2.03 -4.12
CA SER A 17 1.33 -2.68 -5.38
C SER A 17 2.56 -2.03 -6.02
N ASP A 18 2.61 -0.70 -6.08
CA ASP A 18 3.75 0.05 -6.62
C ASP A 18 5.05 -0.23 -5.82
N LEU A 19 4.95 -0.28 -4.49
CA LEU A 19 6.09 -0.60 -3.61
C LEU A 19 6.55 -2.05 -3.75
N ALA A 20 5.62 -2.98 -3.96
CA ALA A 20 5.91 -4.40 -4.22
C ALA A 20 6.59 -4.59 -5.59
N GLU A 21 6.10 -3.91 -6.62
CA GLU A 21 6.67 -3.96 -7.98
C GLU A 21 8.07 -3.30 -8.05
N ALA A 22 8.33 -2.27 -7.25
CA ALA A 22 9.64 -1.65 -7.15
C ALA A 22 10.76 -2.66 -6.81
N ARG A 23 10.43 -3.73 -6.04
CA ARG A 23 11.33 -4.88 -5.76
C ARG A 23 11.73 -5.62 -7.03
N SER A 24 10.74 -5.92 -7.86
CA SER A 24 10.84 -6.87 -8.97
C SER A 24 11.51 -6.26 -10.19
N HIS A 25 11.35 -4.94 -10.39
CA HIS A 25 11.72 -4.31 -11.65
C HIS A 25 12.90 -3.34 -11.55
N ARG A 26 13.51 -3.10 -10.37
CA ARG A 26 14.62 -2.13 -10.17
C ARG A 26 14.37 -0.80 -10.91
N LEU A 27 13.12 -0.34 -10.92
CA LEU A 27 12.71 0.83 -11.70
C LEU A 27 13.31 2.08 -11.06
N ALA A 28 13.91 2.96 -11.87
CA ALA A 28 14.42 4.23 -11.38
C ALA A 28 13.26 5.16 -10.97
N GLY A 29 13.27 5.70 -9.75
CA GLY A 29 12.28 6.69 -9.31
C GLY A 29 12.10 6.81 -7.79
N ARG A 30 11.29 7.80 -7.36
CA ARG A 30 11.02 8.14 -5.95
C ARG A 30 10.49 6.99 -5.08
N LEU A 31 9.97 5.93 -5.68
CA LEU A 31 9.45 4.75 -4.99
C LEU A 31 10.54 3.71 -4.72
N HIS A 32 11.61 3.66 -5.51
CA HIS A 32 12.72 2.71 -5.35
C HIS A 32 13.59 3.01 -4.12
N ASP A 33 13.78 4.28 -3.79
CA ASP A 33 14.60 4.71 -2.65
C ASP A 33 13.77 4.83 -1.34
N ALA A 34 12.52 4.38 -1.37
CA ALA A 34 11.65 4.43 -0.20
C ALA A 34 11.99 3.31 0.80
N PRO A 35 11.93 3.53 2.12
CA PRO A 35 12.19 2.52 3.15
C PRO A 35 11.28 1.27 3.14
N GLY A 36 10.34 1.15 2.18
CA GLY A 36 9.47 -0.02 1.99
C GLY A 36 9.46 -0.55 0.55
N ALA A 37 10.35 -0.07 -0.31
CA ALA A 37 10.48 -0.53 -1.70
C ALA A 37 11.03 -1.96 -1.72
N GLY A 38 10.15 -2.93 -1.98
CA GLY A 38 10.51 -4.34 -1.89
C GLY A 38 10.88 -4.87 -0.52
N GLY A 39 10.49 -4.13 0.53
CA GLY A 39 10.58 -4.58 1.92
C GLY A 39 9.57 -5.67 2.27
N GLU A 40 9.65 -6.14 3.50
CA GLU A 40 8.65 -7.05 4.09
C GLU A 40 7.30 -6.35 4.27
N ALA A 41 6.22 -7.12 4.43
CA ALA A 41 4.85 -6.57 4.52
C ALA A 41 4.70 -5.45 5.57
N ALA A 42 5.42 -5.55 6.69
CA ALA A 42 5.43 -4.53 7.73
C ALA A 42 6.06 -3.19 7.29
N GLU A 43 7.10 -3.23 6.45
CA GLU A 43 7.78 -2.05 5.91
C GLU A 43 6.91 -1.37 4.85
N VAL A 44 6.28 -2.15 3.99
CA VAL A 44 5.28 -1.66 3.02
C VAL A 44 4.13 -0.99 3.75
N LEU A 45 3.56 -1.65 4.78
CA LEU A 45 2.46 -1.09 5.57
C LEU A 45 2.85 0.22 6.26
N ALA A 46 4.04 0.29 6.86
CA ALA A 46 4.53 1.49 7.52
C ALA A 46 4.68 2.66 6.52
N GLU A 47 5.23 2.38 5.34
CA GLU A 47 5.41 3.39 4.29
C GLU A 47 4.07 3.85 3.70
N VAL A 48 3.12 2.93 3.51
CA VAL A 48 1.76 3.24 3.05
C VAL A 48 1.05 4.14 4.05
N ARG A 49 1.06 3.80 5.35
CA ARG A 49 0.49 4.64 6.43
C ARG A 49 1.11 6.04 6.44
N ARG A 50 2.45 6.12 6.38
CA ARG A 50 3.18 7.39 6.37
C ARG A 50 2.79 8.30 5.21
N ARG A 51 2.55 7.74 4.01
CA ARG A 51 2.21 8.51 2.81
C ARG A 51 0.73 8.87 2.71
N LEU A 52 -0.16 7.99 3.17
CA LEU A 52 -1.60 8.26 3.15
C LEU A 52 -2.02 9.29 4.18
N ALA A 53 -1.32 9.37 5.32
CA ALA A 53 -1.60 10.31 6.41
C ALA A 53 -3.09 10.29 6.84
N VAL A 54 -3.67 9.09 6.90
CA VAL A 54 -5.05 8.87 7.37
C VAL A 54 -5.07 8.63 8.88
N GLY A 55 -6.23 8.87 9.51
CA GLY A 55 -6.41 8.63 10.94
C GLY A 55 -6.38 7.14 11.32
N PRO A 56 -6.13 6.83 12.61
CA PRO A 56 -6.04 5.45 13.11
C PRO A 56 -7.33 4.64 12.93
N GLU A 57 -8.48 5.30 12.77
CA GLU A 57 -9.77 4.67 12.44
C GLU A 57 -9.74 3.90 11.12
N HIS A 58 -8.75 4.15 10.25
CA HIS A 58 -8.59 3.48 8.97
C HIS A 58 -7.41 2.48 8.94
N ASP A 59 -6.74 2.25 10.08
CA ASP A 59 -5.52 1.43 10.11
C ASP A 59 -5.74 -0.02 9.70
N GLU A 60 -6.88 -0.60 10.06
CA GLU A 60 -7.27 -1.96 9.66
C GLU A 60 -7.55 -2.04 8.17
N LEU A 61 -8.26 -1.06 7.62
CA LEU A 61 -8.57 -0.99 6.19
C LEU A 61 -7.31 -0.83 5.34
N VAL A 62 -6.35 -0.01 5.80
CA VAL A 62 -5.06 0.15 5.15
C VAL A 62 -4.25 -1.15 5.23
N ALA A 63 -4.26 -1.84 6.37
CA ALA A 63 -3.59 -3.13 6.51
C ALA A 63 -4.17 -4.19 5.56
N GLU A 64 -5.50 -4.28 5.47
CA GLU A 64 -6.20 -5.19 4.56
C GLU A 64 -5.85 -4.89 3.09
N ALA A 65 -5.87 -3.61 2.69
CA ALA A 65 -5.51 -3.22 1.33
C ALA A 65 -4.07 -3.57 0.96
N VAL A 66 -3.14 -3.44 1.92
CA VAL A 66 -1.73 -3.82 1.75
C VAL A 66 -1.59 -5.32 1.60
N GLU A 67 -2.24 -6.10 2.47
CA GLU A 67 -2.22 -7.57 2.39
C GLU A 67 -2.78 -8.06 1.05
N ASP A 68 -3.94 -7.54 0.63
CA ASP A 68 -4.56 -7.89 -0.64
C ASP A 68 -3.64 -7.61 -1.83
N ALA A 69 -2.95 -6.46 -1.82
CA ALA A 69 -2.01 -6.09 -2.89
C ALA A 69 -0.78 -7.02 -2.92
N LEU A 70 -0.21 -7.32 -1.74
CA LEU A 70 0.96 -8.19 -1.63
C LEU A 70 0.67 -9.65 -2.00
N GLU A 71 -0.54 -10.13 -1.74
CA GLU A 71 -0.99 -11.45 -2.14
C GLU A 71 -1.48 -11.52 -3.59
N GLY A 72 -1.56 -10.40 -4.29
CA GLY A 72 -2.10 -10.33 -5.66
C GLY A 72 -3.59 -10.68 -5.74
N ARG A 73 -4.34 -10.49 -4.64
CA ARG A 73 -5.79 -10.68 -4.61
C ARG A 73 -6.46 -9.63 -5.50
N ARG A 74 -7.64 -9.94 -6.03
CA ARG A 74 -8.40 -8.95 -6.79
C ARG A 74 -8.86 -7.82 -5.87
N PRO A 75 -8.68 -6.55 -6.29
CA PRO A 75 -9.21 -5.43 -5.53
C PRO A 75 -10.75 -5.42 -5.49
N ARG A 76 -11.30 -4.82 -4.44
CA ARG A 76 -12.74 -4.91 -4.09
C ARG A 76 -13.58 -3.70 -4.51
N TRP A 77 -13.13 -2.90 -5.48
CA TRP A 77 -13.86 -1.71 -5.98
C TRP A 77 -14.63 -1.98 -7.26
#